data_AF-A0A7J3HZV5-F1
#
_entry.id   AF-A0A7J3HZV5-F1
#
_cell.length_a   1.000
_cell.length_b   1.000
_cell.length_c   1.000
_cell.angle_alpha   90.00
_cell.angle_beta   90.00
_cell.angle_gamma   90.00
#
_symmetry.space_group_name_H-M   'P 1'
#
loop_
_entity.id
_entity.type
_entity.pdbx_description
1 polymer ?
#
loop_
_entity_poly.entity_id
_entity_poly.type
_entity_poly.pdbx_seq_one_letter_code
_entity_poly.pdbx_strand_id
1 'polypeptide(L)' 'MEVRLRIDSKGRLYIPPEVREEIGDTVTLKKTDEGFLIVPGEPTSFLEEFRKLMSREPERTGKPENWPPSKMKMIWSGAK' A
#
# COMPACT_ATOMS: atom_id res chain seq x y z
N MET A 1 -10.79 24.78 -14.64
CA MET A 1 -9.56 25.61 -14.67
C MET A 1 -8.46 24.76 -15.28
N GLU A 2 -7.73 25.26 -16.27
CA GLU A 2 -6.63 24.53 -16.91
C GLU A 2 -5.36 25.36 -16.72
N VAL A 3 -4.34 24.78 -16.08
CA VAL A 3 -3.07 25.44 -15.81
C VAL A 3 -1.96 24.67 -16.53
N ARG A 4 -1.27 25.32 -17.46
CA ARG A 4 -0.07 24.76 -18.08
C ARG A 4 1.11 24.97 -17.17
N LEU A 5 1.68 23.87 -16.69
CA LEU A 5 2.86 23.87 -15.83
C LEU A 5 4.06 23.32 -16.60
N ARG A 6 5.23 23.91 -16.34
CA ARG A 6 6.49 23.42 -16.89
C ARG A 6 7.14 22.47 -15.90
N ILE A 7 7.64 21.34 -16.40
CA ILE A 7 8.44 20.41 -15.62
C ILE A 7 9.86 20.99 -15.50
N ASP A 8 10.39 21.01 -14.27
CA ASP A 8 11.77 21.45 -14.05
C ASP A 8 12.79 20.42 -14.57
N SER A 9 14.08 20.78 -14.57
CA SER A 9 15.15 19.88 -15.03
C SER A 9 15.32 18.61 -14.18
N LYS A 10 14.68 18.55 -13.00
CA LYS A 10 14.70 17.40 -12.08
C LYS A 10 13.39 16.61 -12.12
N GLY A 11 12.47 16.92 -13.03
CA GLY A 11 11.19 16.21 -13.16
C GLY A 11 10.11 16.67 -12.17
N ARG A 12 10.26 17.82 -11.51
CA ARG A 12 9.30 18.34 -10.52
C ARG A 12 8.28 19.27 -11.18
N LEU A 13 7.04 19.17 -10.71
CA LEU A 13 5.92 20.05 -11.05
C LEU A 13 5.71 21.05 -9.90
N TYR A 14 5.78 22.35 -10.22
CA TYR A 14 5.41 23.38 -9.27
C TYR A 14 3.89 23.53 -9.27
N ILE A 15 3.24 23.21 -8.14
CA ILE A 15 1.81 23.36 -7.99
C ILE A 15 1.51 24.76 -7.42
N PRO A 16 0.68 25.57 -8.10
CA PRO A 16 0.27 26.89 -7.63
C PRO A 16 -0.41 26.83 -6.25
N PRO A 17 -0.27 27.88 -5.41
CA PRO A 17 -0.86 27.91 -4.06
C PRO A 17 -2.36 27.61 -4.03
N GLU A 18 -3.12 28.10 -5.00
CA GLU A 18 -4.57 27.95 -5.07
C GLU A 18 -4.97 26.47 -5.20
N VAL A 19 -4.22 25.73 -6.02
CA VAL A 19 -4.43 24.29 -6.20
C VAL A 19 -3.91 23.51 -5.00
N ARG A 20 -2.85 24.00 -4.35
CA ARG A 20 -2.25 23.36 -3.16
C ARG A 20 -3.20 23.35 -1.97
N GLU A 21 -3.96 24.41 -1.77
CA GLU A 21 -5.00 24.49 -0.73
C GLU A 21 -6.09 23.43 -0.94
N GLU A 22 -6.41 23.08 -2.19
CA GLU A 22 -7.42 22.07 -2.52
C GLU A 22 -6.92 20.64 -2.37
N ILE A 23 -5.67 20.35 -2.77
CA ILE A 23 -5.15 18.95 -2.83
C ILE A 23 -4.34 18.52 -1.59
N GLY A 24 -3.90 19.48 -0.76
CA GLY A 24 -3.12 19.22 0.44
C GLY A 24 -1.64 18.89 0.19
N ASP A 25 -0.99 18.29 1.20
CA ASP A 25 0.45 18.05 1.20
C ASP A 25 0.88 16.76 0.49
N THR A 26 -0.04 15.81 0.32
CA THR A 26 0.23 14.50 -0.28
C THR A 26 -0.71 14.26 -1.45
N VAL A 27 -0.17 13.76 -2.56
CA VAL A 27 -0.94 13.45 -3.76
C VAL A 27 -0.63 12.03 -4.25
N THR A 28 -1.62 11.38 -4.84
CA THR A 28 -1.46 10.09 -5.50
C THR A 28 -1.38 10.29 -7.00
N LEU A 29 -0.35 9.75 -7.64
CA LEU A 29 -0.21 9.71 -9.10
C LEU A 29 -0.77 8.37 -9.62
N LYS A 30 -1.91 8.41 -10.32
CA LYS A 30 -2.53 7.24 -10.94
C LYS A 30 -2.28 7.23 -12.45
N LYS A 31 -1.92 6.07 -12.99
CA LYS A 31 -1.81 5.86 -14.43
C LYS A 31 -3.18 5.48 -15.00
N THR A 32 -3.57 6.11 -16.10
CA THR A 32 -4.79 5.83 -16.87
C THR A 32 -4.44 5.58 -18.33
N ASP A 33 -5.40 5.14 -19.15
CA ASP A 33 -5.18 4.87 -20.58
C ASP A 33 -4.85 6.15 -21.38
N GLU A 34 -5.31 7.31 -20.89
CA GLU A 34 -5.10 8.62 -21.49
C GLU A 34 -3.89 9.37 -20.93
N GLY A 35 -3.25 8.86 -19.86
CA GLY A 35 -2.07 9.48 -19.27
C GLY A 35 -1.94 9.27 -17.76
N PHE A 36 -1.72 10.36 -17.03
CA PHE A 36 -1.56 10.35 -15.58
C PHE A 36 -2.52 11.33 -14.91
N LEU A 37 -3.13 10.90 -13.81
CA LEU A 37 -4.06 11.66 -13.00
C LEU A 37 -3.42 11.90 -11.62
N ILE A 38 -3.36 13.17 -11.21
CA ILE A 38 -2.95 13.54 -9.85
C ILE A 38 -4.23 13.76 -9.04
N VAL A 39 -4.37 13.04 -7.94
CA VAL A 39 -5.51 13.19 -7.02
C VAL A 39 -5.00 13.50 -5.61
N PRO A 40 -5.78 14.22 -4.79
CA PRO A 40 -5.49 14.33 -3.36
C PRO A 40 -5.23 12.96 -2.78
N GLY A 41 -4.11 12.81 -2.08
CA GLY A 41 -3.82 11.61 -1.31
C GLY A 41 -4.45 11.75 0.06
N GLU A 42 -5.26 10.78 0.46
CA GLU A 42 -5.50 10.63 1.89
C GLU A 42 -4.16 10.28 2.53
N PRO A 43 -3.80 10.91 3.67
CA PRO A 43 -2.63 10.49 4.41
C PRO A 43 -2.90 9.05 4.87
N THR A 44 -2.34 8.05 4.18
CA THR A 44 -2.40 6.68 4.66
C THR A 44 -1.61 6.63 5.95
N SER A 45 -2.33 6.71 7.06
CA SER A 45 -1.76 6.49 8.37
C SER A 45 -1.15 5.09 8.33
N PHE A 46 0.15 4.98 8.60
CA PHE A 46 0.82 3.68 8.76
C PHE A 46 -0.02 2.73 9.62
N LEU A 47 -0.69 3.26 10.63
CA LEU A 47 -1.52 2.52 11.57
C LEU A 47 -2.81 1.98 10.92
N GLU A 48 -3.38 2.67 9.94
CA GLU A 48 -4.52 2.18 9.15
C GLU A 48 -4.11 1.08 8.18
N GLU A 49 -3.01 1.24 7.46
CA GLU A 49 -2.50 0.18 6.57
C GLU A 49 -2.13 -1.07 7.36
N PHE A 50 -1.47 -0.89 8.50
CA PHE A 50 -1.12 -1.98 9.40
C PHE A 50 -2.38 -2.71 9.92
N ARG A 51 -3.40 -1.97 10.37
CA ARG A 51 -4.69 -2.56 10.78
C ARG A 51 -5.35 -3.32 9.64
N LYS A 52 -5.37 -2.77 8.43
CA LYS A 52 -5.95 -3.40 7.24
C LYS A 52 -5.24 -4.71 6.90
N LEU A 53 -3.91 -4.74 7.00
CA LEU A 53 -3.10 -5.95 6.79
C LEU A 53 -3.37 -7.01 7.84
N MET A 54 -3.31 -6.63 9.12
CA MET A 54 -3.49 -7.57 10.24
C MET A 54 -4.91 -8.13 10.33
N SER A 55 -5.91 -7.34 9.92
CA SER A 55 -7.33 -7.76 9.96
C SER A 55 -7.73 -8.59 8.74
N ARG A 56 -6.85 -8.77 7.76
CA ARG A 56 -7.14 -9.58 6.57
C ARG A 56 -7.12 -11.05 6.96
N GLU A 57 -8.25 -11.73 6.85
CA GLU A 57 -8.29 -13.19 6.97
C GLU A 57 -7.54 -13.81 5.77
N PRO A 58 -6.44 -14.55 6.01
CA PRO A 58 -5.72 -15.21 4.93
C PRO A 58 -6.52 -16.41 4.42
N GLU A 59 -6.51 -16.59 3.11
CA GLU A 59 -7.07 -17.80 2.51
C GLU A 59 -6.29 -19.02 3.00
N ARG A 60 -6.99 -19.97 3.62
CA ARG A 60 -6.42 -21.26 4.00
C ARG A 60 -6.25 -22.09 2.73
N THR A 61 -5.10 -21.99 2.09
CA THR A 61 -4.76 -22.75 0.87
C THR A 61 -4.40 -24.21 1.15
N GLY A 62 -4.07 -24.55 2.40
CA GLY A 62 -3.71 -25.91 2.80
C GLY A 62 -4.92 -26.74 3.25
N LYS A 63 -5.00 -27.99 2.78
CA LYS A 63 -5.83 -29.01 3.44
C LYS A 63 -5.20 -29.32 4.80
N PRO A 64 -5.93 -29.26 5.93
CA PRO A 64 -5.37 -29.60 7.23
C PRO A 64 -4.96 -31.07 7.23
N GLU A 65 -3.66 -31.33 7.42
CA GLU A 65 -3.13 -32.67 7.61
C GLU A 65 -3.17 -32.99 9.11
N ASN A 66 -3.91 -34.02 9.51
CA ASN A 66 -3.88 -34.47 10.89
C ASN A 66 -2.60 -35.29 11.11
N TRP A 67 -1.61 -34.70 11.78
CA TRP A 67 -0.34 -35.37 12.00
C TRP A 67 -0.47 -36.49 13.05
N PRO A 68 0.12 -37.67 12.81
CA PRO A 68 0.14 -38.73 13.81
C PRO A 68 1.03 -38.33 15.01
N PRO A 69 0.74 -38.83 16.23
CA PRO A 69 1.51 -38.50 17.43
C PRO A 69 3.02 -38.75 17.32
N SER A 70 3.43 -39.75 16.52
CA SER A 70 4.84 -40.07 16.25
C SER A 70 5.58 -38.92 15.54
N LYS A 71 4.93 -38.29 14.55
CA LYS A 71 5.47 -37.15 13.78
C LYS A 71 5.60 -35.91 14.65
N MET A 72 4.60 -35.65 15.50
CA MET A 72 4.64 -34.53 16.46
C MET A 72 5.78 -34.69 17.49
N LYS A 73 5.91 -35.88 18.09
CA LYS A 73 6.95 -36.15 19.11
C LYS A 73 8.36 -36.00 18.56
N MET A 74 8.60 -36.35 17.30
CA MET A 74 9.91 -36.26 16.64
C MET A 74 10.45 -34.83 16.61
N ILE A 75 9.59 -33.84 16.33
CA ILE A 75 9.97 -32.41 16.31
C ILE A 75 10.32 -31.92 17.72
N TRP A 76 9.54 -32.33 18.72
CA TRP A 76 9.79 -31.93 20.11
C TRP A 76 11.05 -32.57 20.70
N SER A 77 11.36 -33.81 20.32
CA SER A 77 12.60 -34.48 20.74
C SER A 77 13.85 -33.95 20.02
N GLY A 78 13.69 -33.34 18.84
CA GLY A 78 14.78 -32.76 18.05
C GLY A 78 15.13 -31.31 18.41
N ALA A 79 14.36 -30.67 19.29
CA ALA A 79 14.62 -29.31 19.79
C ALA A 79 15.63 -29.31 20.96
N LYS A 80 16.72 -30.06 20.81
CA LYS A 80 17.80 -30.18 21.80
C LYS A 80 19.04 -29.43 21.35
#